data_AF-A0A9D2VW51-F1
#
_entry.id   AF-A0A9D2VW51-F1
#
_cell.length_a   1.000
_cell.length_b   1.000
_cell.length_c   1.000
_cell.angle_alpha   90.00
_cell.angle_beta   90.00
_cell.angle_gamma   90.00
#
_symmetry.space_group_name_H-M   'P 1'
#
loop_
_entity.id
_entity.type
_entity.pdbx_description
1 polymer ?
#
loop_
_entity_poly.entity_id
_entity_poly.type
_entity_poly.pdbx_seq_one_letter_code
_entity_poly.pdbx_strand_id
1 'polypeptide(L)'
;MKALTIEALYTLEETIAKDLFQGVVYPWEVLPKIHDFILELGKRLPEDEYEKVGEDVWIAKSAKVFPSAYIHGPAIIGKEAEVRHCAFIRGNAIVGEGAVVGNSTELKNVVLFNKVQVPHYNY
;
A
#
# COMPACT_ATOMS: atom_id res chain seq x y z
N MET A 1 -2.75 -23.91 -15.33
CA MET A 1 -3.14 -22.93 -14.30
C MET A 1 -2.10 -22.68 -13.20
N LYS A 2 -1.00 -23.43 -13.05
CA LYS A 2 0.02 -23.16 -11.99
C LYS A 2 0.71 -21.78 -12.08
N ALA A 3 0.77 -21.18 -13.27
CA ALA A 3 1.51 -19.94 -13.52
C ALA A 3 0.91 -18.67 -12.85
N LEU A 4 -0.30 -18.73 -12.29
CA LEU A 4 -0.98 -17.56 -11.70
C LEU A 4 -1.10 -17.64 -10.17
N THR A 5 -0.38 -18.57 -9.54
CA THR A 5 -0.37 -18.70 -8.07
C THR A 5 0.51 -17.64 -7.44
N ILE A 6 0.26 -17.33 -6.17
CA ILE A 6 1.09 -16.39 -5.40
C ILE A 6 2.56 -16.83 -5.40
N GLU A 7 2.80 -18.12 -5.15
CA GLU A 7 4.15 -18.71 -5.14
C GLU A 7 4.89 -18.54 -6.47
N ALA A 8 4.17 -18.53 -7.59
CA ALA A 8 4.76 -18.39 -8.92
C ALA A 8 5.01 -16.93 -9.32
N LEU A 9 4.26 -15.98 -8.75
CA LEU A 9 4.23 -14.58 -9.21
C LEU A 9 4.94 -13.61 -8.26
N TYR A 10 4.93 -13.85 -6.95
CA TYR A 10 5.32 -12.84 -5.96
C TYR A 10 6.42 -13.33 -5.02
N THR A 11 7.34 -12.42 -4.71
CA THR A 11 8.24 -12.53 -3.56
C THR A 11 7.60 -11.81 -2.38
N LEU A 12 7.02 -12.56 -1.44
CA LEU A 12 6.29 -11.97 -0.30
C LEU A 12 7.19 -11.25 0.72
N GLU A 13 8.51 -11.34 0.60
CA GLU A 13 9.45 -10.50 1.38
C GLU A 13 9.46 -9.04 0.92
N GLU A 14 8.96 -8.76 -0.29
CA GLU A 14 8.91 -7.41 -0.87
C GLU A 14 7.61 -6.67 -0.53
N THR A 15 7.00 -6.98 0.62
CA THR A 15 5.83 -6.27 1.14
C THR A 15 5.66 -6.44 2.64
N ILE A 16 5.20 -5.39 3.32
CA ILE A 16 4.74 -5.48 4.72
C ILE A 16 3.45 -6.30 4.86
N ALA A 17 2.76 -6.56 3.74
CA ALA A 17 1.49 -7.27 3.70
C ALA A 17 1.63 -8.79 3.50
N LYS A 18 2.79 -9.40 3.80
CA LYS A 18 3.02 -10.83 3.59
C LYS A 18 1.91 -11.71 4.18
N ASP A 19 1.46 -11.39 5.39
CA ASP A 19 0.44 -12.16 6.11
C ASP A 19 -0.94 -12.12 5.44
N LEU A 20 -1.23 -11.10 4.62
CA LEU A 20 -2.47 -10.99 3.85
C LEU A 20 -2.61 -12.16 2.85
N PHE A 21 -1.50 -12.71 2.38
CA PHE A 21 -1.44 -13.78 1.39
C PHE A 21 -1.45 -15.19 2.02
N GLN A 22 -1.52 -15.31 3.35
CA GLN A 22 -1.59 -16.61 4.00
C GLN A 22 -2.95 -17.29 3.74
N GLY A 23 -2.90 -18.60 3.47
CA GLY A 23 -4.10 -19.42 3.28
C GLY A 23 -4.88 -19.17 1.98
N VAL A 24 -4.30 -18.45 1.03
CA VAL A 24 -4.85 -18.25 -0.33
C VAL A 24 -3.89 -18.80 -1.38
N VAL A 25 -4.41 -19.17 -2.54
CA VAL A 25 -3.64 -19.74 -3.65
C VAL A 25 -3.38 -18.70 -4.72
N TYR A 26 -4.36 -17.83 -4.96
CA TYR A 26 -4.34 -16.85 -6.04
C TYR A 26 -4.31 -15.41 -5.51
N PRO A 27 -3.55 -14.51 -6.15
CA PRO A 27 -3.42 -13.12 -5.72
C PRO A 27 -4.74 -12.39 -5.46
N TRP A 28 -5.73 -12.56 -6.32
CA TRP A 28 -7.00 -11.82 -6.24
C TRP A 28 -7.88 -12.23 -5.05
N GLU A 29 -7.62 -13.38 -4.42
CA GLU A 29 -8.36 -13.83 -3.24
C GLU A 29 -8.14 -12.93 -2.02
N VAL A 30 -7.10 -12.09 -2.04
CA VAL A 30 -6.83 -11.14 -0.96
C VAL A 30 -7.60 -9.83 -1.09
N LEU A 31 -8.12 -9.49 -2.29
CA LEU A 31 -8.79 -8.22 -2.54
C LEU A 31 -9.91 -7.88 -1.54
N PRO A 32 -10.81 -8.81 -1.15
CA PRO A 32 -11.83 -8.52 -0.13
C PRO A 32 -11.27 -8.42 1.30
N LYS A 33 -10.04 -8.88 1.53
CA LYS A 33 -9.41 -8.93 2.86
C LYS A 33 -8.54 -7.70 3.18
N ILE A 34 -8.24 -6.87 2.18
CA ILE A 34 -7.32 -5.72 2.33
C ILE A 34 -7.81 -4.76 3.42
N HIS A 35 -9.11 -4.47 3.48
CA HIS A 35 -9.68 -3.52 4.43
C HIS A 35 -9.37 -3.91 5.88
N ASP A 36 -9.88 -5.07 6.32
CA ASP A 36 -9.68 -5.57 7.69
C ASP A 36 -8.20 -5.81 7.99
N PHE A 37 -7.42 -6.25 7.00
CA PHE A 37 -5.99 -6.44 7.17
C PHE A 37 -5.26 -5.13 7.49
N ILE A 38 -5.59 -4.01 6.83
CA ILE A 38 -4.98 -2.72 7.13
C ILE A 38 -5.36 -2.26 8.54
N LEU A 39 -6.61 -2.45 8.97
CA LEU A 39 -7.04 -2.10 10.32
C LEU A 39 -6.25 -2.86 11.39
N GLU A 40 -6.01 -4.16 11.19
CA GLU A 40 -5.25 -4.99 12.12
C GLU A 40 -3.73 -4.79 12.03
N LEU A 41 -3.18 -4.54 10.84
CA LEU A 41 -1.77 -4.22 10.68
C LEU A 41 -1.45 -2.84 11.27
N GLY A 42 -2.29 -1.84 11.03
CA GLY A 42 -2.12 -0.48 11.53
C GLY A 42 -1.94 -0.41 13.04
N LYS A 43 -2.74 -1.17 13.80
CA LYS A 43 -2.64 -1.28 15.28
C LYS A 43 -1.29 -1.80 15.79
N ARG A 44 -0.51 -2.45 14.93
CA ARG A 44 0.77 -3.10 15.26
C ARG A 44 1.97 -2.35 14.68
N LEU A 45 1.75 -1.25 13.96
CA LEU A 45 2.84 -0.47 13.39
C LEU A 45 3.62 0.24 14.51
N PRO A 46 4.95 0.25 14.45
CA PRO A 46 5.79 0.92 15.45
C PRO A 46 5.60 2.44 15.40
N GLU A 47 5.15 3.03 16.51
CA GLU A 47 4.88 4.48 16.62
C GLU A 47 6.13 5.36 16.48
N ASP A 48 7.33 4.79 16.70
CA ASP A 48 8.59 5.48 16.45
C ASP A 48 8.89 5.61 14.95
N GLU A 49 8.36 4.72 14.10
CA GLU A 49 8.57 4.74 12.65
C GLU A 49 7.36 5.23 11.84
N TYR A 50 6.13 5.10 12.36
CA TYR A 50 4.89 5.47 11.68
C TYR A 50 4.08 6.49 12.49
N GLU A 51 3.35 7.34 11.77
CA GLU A 51 2.39 8.30 12.33
C GLU A 51 0.98 8.00 11.78
N LYS A 52 -0.03 8.04 12.67
CA LYS A 52 -1.44 7.96 12.28
C LYS A 52 -1.98 9.38 12.04
N VAL A 53 -2.15 9.77 10.78
CA VAL A 53 -2.49 11.15 10.39
C VAL A 53 -3.99 11.36 10.11
N GLY A 54 -4.81 10.32 10.24
CA GLY A 54 -6.25 10.37 9.97
C GLY A 54 -6.97 9.12 10.45
N GLU A 55 -8.20 8.93 9.97
CA GLU A 55 -8.98 7.71 10.24
C GLU A 55 -8.33 6.52 9.51
N ASP A 56 -7.57 5.73 10.28
CA ASP A 56 -6.84 4.54 9.83
C ASP A 56 -5.88 4.77 8.64
N VAL A 57 -5.33 5.98 8.57
CA VAL A 57 -4.24 6.34 7.65
C VAL A 57 -2.93 6.38 8.42
N TRP A 58 -2.00 5.50 8.04
CA TRP A 58 -0.68 5.38 8.63
C TRP A 58 0.40 5.74 7.60
N ILE A 59 1.32 6.61 7.99
CA ILE A 59 2.40 7.08 7.11
C ILE A 59 3.72 6.87 7.84
N ALA A 60 4.66 6.16 7.20
CA ALA A 60 6.02 6.07 7.72
C ALA A 60 6.64 7.47 7.78
N LYS A 61 7.34 7.80 8.87
CA LYS A 61 7.94 9.12 9.07
C LYS A 61 9.01 9.47 8.02
N SER A 62 9.57 8.46 7.36
CA SER A 62 10.49 8.66 6.23
C SER A 62 9.81 8.73 4.86
N ALA A 63 8.50 8.46 4.78
CA ALA A 63 7.75 8.66 3.55
C ALA A 63 7.62 10.16 3.23
N LYS A 64 7.71 10.49 1.95
CA LYS A 64 7.51 11.84 1.44
C LYS A 64 6.12 11.94 0.83
N VAL A 65 5.19 12.54 1.57
CA VAL A 65 3.82 12.80 1.10
C VAL A 65 3.66 14.29 0.83
N PHE A 66 3.31 14.64 -0.41
CA PHE A 66 3.13 16.03 -0.78
C PHE A 66 1.82 16.59 -0.21
N PRO A 67 1.76 17.87 0.22
CA PRO A 67 0.58 18.43 0.91
C PRO A 67 -0.74 18.39 0.12
N SER A 68 -0.68 18.30 -1.22
CA SER A 68 -1.86 18.23 -2.07
C SER A 68 -2.34 16.79 -2.36
N ALA A 69 -1.64 15.77 -1.86
CA ALA A 69 -2.12 14.40 -1.96
C ALA A 69 -3.32 14.21 -1.02
N TYR A 70 -4.35 13.54 -1.51
CA TYR A 70 -5.50 13.17 -0.69
C TYR A 70 -5.46 11.67 -0.41
N ILE A 71 -5.51 11.32 0.86
CA ILE A 71 -5.44 9.93 1.33
C ILE A 71 -6.65 9.65 2.21
N HIS A 72 -7.61 8.92 1.65
CA HIS A 72 -8.72 8.35 2.40
C HIS A 72 -8.30 7.00 3.00
N GLY A 73 -8.65 6.78 4.27
CA GLY A 73 -8.37 5.53 4.96
C GLY A 73 -9.35 4.39 4.61
N PRO A 74 -9.03 3.15 5.02
CA PRO A 74 -7.77 2.77 5.66
C PRO A 74 -6.63 2.70 4.64
N ALA A 75 -5.44 3.18 5.01
CA ALA A 75 -4.27 3.19 4.14
C ALA A 75 -2.96 3.10 4.93
N ILE A 76 -1.95 2.45 4.36
CA ILE A 76 -0.58 2.41 4.89
C ILE A 76 0.39 2.89 3.80
N ILE A 77 1.18 3.91 4.11
CA ILE A 77 2.26 4.42 3.28
C ILE A 77 3.59 3.98 3.91
N GLY A 78 4.31 3.09 3.22
CA GLY A 78 5.55 2.49 3.67
C GLY A 78 6.74 3.45 3.72
N LYS A 79 7.83 2.99 4.35
CA LYS A 79 9.09 3.73 4.49
C LYS A 79 9.62 4.18 3.13
N GLU A 80 10.23 5.37 3.06
CA GLU A 80 10.83 5.94 1.85
C GLU A 80 9.89 6.06 0.63
N ALA A 81 8.57 5.81 0.78
CA ALA A 81 7.63 5.95 -0.31
C ALA A 81 7.44 7.43 -0.66
N GLU A 82 7.25 7.74 -1.93
CA GLU A 82 6.96 9.10 -2.40
C GLU A 82 5.54 9.16 -2.96
N VAL A 83 4.65 9.88 -2.26
CA VAL A 83 3.28 10.16 -2.72
C VAL A 83 3.22 11.59 -3.23
N ARG A 84 3.24 11.75 -4.56
CA ARG A 84 3.40 13.03 -5.23
C ARG A 84 2.11 13.87 -5.23
N HIS A 85 2.25 15.12 -5.66
CA HIS A 85 1.17 16.09 -5.74
C HIS A 85 -0.11 15.53 -6.37
N CYS A 86 -1.26 15.85 -5.78
CA CYS A 86 -2.59 15.52 -6.30
C CYS A 86 -2.86 14.00 -6.45
N ALA A 87 -2.02 13.13 -5.91
CA ALA A 87 -2.37 11.70 -5.81
C ALA A 87 -3.68 11.54 -5.03
N PHE A 88 -4.53 10.61 -5.49
CA PHE A 88 -5.86 10.40 -4.93
C PHE A 88 -6.01 8.95 -4.47
N ILE A 89 -5.74 8.70 -3.19
CA ILE A 89 -5.85 7.37 -2.59
C ILE A 89 -7.22 7.25 -1.94
N ARG A 90 -8.05 6.31 -2.43
CA ARG A 90 -9.47 6.15 -2.05
C ARG A 90 -9.72 5.10 -0.96
N GLY A 91 -8.68 4.73 -0.22
CA GLY A 91 -8.75 3.70 0.82
C GLY A 91 -8.45 2.29 0.33
N ASN A 92 -8.30 1.40 1.30
CA ASN A 92 -7.85 0.03 1.15
C ASN A 92 -6.53 -0.05 0.36
N ALA A 93 -5.56 0.80 0.71
CA ALA A 93 -4.30 0.91 -0.04
C ALA A 93 -3.09 0.66 0.86
N ILE A 94 -2.22 -0.24 0.42
CA ILE A 94 -0.88 -0.43 0.99
C ILE A 94 0.12 0.00 -0.07
N VAL A 95 0.92 1.02 0.24
CA VAL A 95 2.02 1.51 -0.61
C VAL A 95 3.33 1.00 -0.01
N GLY A 96 4.02 0.11 -0.72
CA GLY A 96 5.25 -0.55 -0.24
C GLY A 96 6.44 0.39 -0.03
N GLU A 97 7.49 -0.13 0.60
CA GLU A 97 8.71 0.63 0.88
C GLU A 97 9.35 1.13 -0.43
N GLY A 98 9.72 2.41 -0.47
CA GLY A 98 10.35 3.03 -1.63
C GLY A 98 9.47 3.09 -2.88
N ALA A 99 8.17 2.80 -2.77
CA ALA A 99 7.24 2.89 -3.89
C ALA A 99 6.96 4.37 -4.24
N VAL A 100 6.64 4.62 -5.51
CA VAL A 100 6.31 5.97 -6.01
C VAL A 100 4.87 5.99 -6.48
N VAL A 101 4.05 6.81 -5.81
CA VAL A 101 2.71 7.18 -6.29
C VAL A 101 2.82 8.50 -7.03
N GLY A 102 2.64 8.44 -8.34
CA GLY A 102 2.82 9.54 -9.26
C GLY A 102 1.85 10.70 -9.03
N ASN A 103 2.15 11.83 -9.70
CA ASN A 103 1.23 12.96 -9.72
C ASN A 103 -0.13 12.51 -10.26
N SER A 104 -1.22 13.00 -9.66
CA SER A 104 -2.60 12.75 -10.10
C SER A 104 -2.95 11.26 -10.29
N THR A 105 -2.22 10.36 -9.64
CA THR A 105 -2.45 8.92 -9.72
C THR A 105 -3.52 8.52 -8.72
N GLU A 106 -4.52 7.76 -9.17
CA GLU A 106 -5.60 7.27 -8.33
C GLU A 106 -5.34 5.81 -7.91
N LEU A 107 -5.50 5.52 -6.62
CA LEU A 107 -5.41 4.16 -6.07
C LEU A 107 -6.69 3.80 -5.31
N LYS A 108 -7.14 2.56 -5.45
CA LYS A 108 -8.25 2.00 -4.69
C LYS A 108 -8.06 0.50 -4.54
N ASN A 109 -8.18 -0.02 -3.32
CA ASN A 109 -8.19 -1.47 -3.05
C ASN A 109 -6.99 -2.22 -3.65
N VAL A 110 -5.78 -1.81 -3.25
CA VAL A 110 -4.51 -2.21 -3.88
C VAL A 110 -3.43 -2.50 -2.83
N VAL A 111 -2.53 -3.41 -3.18
CA VAL A 111 -1.27 -3.63 -2.47
C VAL A 111 -0.14 -3.41 -3.48
N LEU A 112 0.59 -2.31 -3.32
CA LEU A 112 1.83 -2.06 -4.05
C LEU A 112 2.99 -2.65 -3.25
N PHE A 113 3.76 -3.53 -3.89
CA PHE A 113 4.98 -4.09 -3.30
C PHE A 113 6.07 -3.02 -3.27
N ASN A 114 7.16 -3.32 -2.56
CA ASN A 114 8.30 -2.43 -2.43
C ASN A 114 8.80 -1.97 -3.81
N LYS A 115 9.16 -0.69 -3.90
CA LYS A 115 9.77 -0.04 -5.09
C LYS A 115 8.89 -0.05 -6.34
N VAL A 116 7.62 -0.46 -6.26
CA VAL A 116 6.67 -0.29 -7.36
C VAL A 116 6.52 1.19 -7.68
N GLN A 117 6.55 1.53 -8.96
CA GLN A 117 6.28 2.89 -9.42
C GLN A 117 4.98 2.88 -10.21
N VAL A 118 4.02 3.67 -9.74
CA VAL A 118 2.79 3.98 -10.47
C VAL A 118 2.91 5.43 -10.97
N PRO A 119 3.50 5.65 -12.16
CA PRO A 119 3.76 6.99 -12.66
C PRO A 119 2.45 7.68 -13.07
N HIS A 120 2.55 8.97 -13.37
CA HIS A 120 1.45 9.68 -14.02
C HIS A 120 1.18 9.06 -15.40
N TYR A 121 -0.06 8.61 -15.65
CA TYR A 121 -0.51 8.18 -16.98
C TYR A 121 -0.77 9.41 -17.87
N ASN A 122 0.31 9.98 -18.42
CA ASN A 122 0.29 11.06 -19.40
C ASN A 122 0.75 10.55 -20.78
N TYR A 123 0.27 9.40 -21.24
CA TYR A 123 0.51 8.90 -22.60
C TYR A 123 -0.65 8.06 -23.10
#